data_AF-A0A9D2E0E6-F1
#
_entry.id   AF-A0A9D2E0E6-F1
#
_cell.length_a   1.000
_cell.length_b   1.000
_cell.length_c   1.000
_cell.angle_alpha   90.00
_cell.angle_beta   90.00
_cell.angle_gamma   90.00
#
_symmetry.space_group_name_H-M   'P 1'
#
loop_
_entity.id
_entity.type
_entity.pdbx_description
1 polymer ?
#
loop_
_entity_poly.entity_id
_entity_poly.type
_entity_poly.pdbx_seq_one_letter_code
_entity_poly.pdbx_strand_id
1 'polypeptide(L)'
;MFDVSLVHYIVLSILLFCIGLCCVMVSRNLLRIFMGIELMLNAVNINLAAFAYFCDGMVLNGQVFILFVMAISVCEMAIGLVIVAALSRHAENIDVNSQNVLEDKQQ
;
A
#
# COMPACT_ATOMS: atom_id res chain seq x y z
N MET A 1 33.13 7.76 5.61
CA MET A 1 32.09 6.88 6.17
C MET A 1 30.79 7.62 5.95
N PHE A 2 29.86 7.08 5.16
CA PHE A 2 28.59 7.77 4.91
C PHE A 2 27.74 7.64 6.17
N ASP A 3 27.62 8.71 6.94
CA ASP A 3 26.74 8.74 8.11
C ASP A 3 25.29 8.77 7.63
N VAL A 4 24.58 7.66 7.85
CA VAL A 4 23.17 7.52 7.48
C VAL A 4 22.33 8.32 8.47
N SER A 5 22.04 9.57 8.10
CA SER A 5 21.15 10.46 8.85
C SER A 5 19.67 10.20 8.55
N LEU A 6 18.78 10.68 9.43
CA LEU A 6 17.31 10.69 9.29
C LEU A 6 16.84 11.11 7.89
N VAL A 7 17.51 12.08 7.27
CA VAL A 7 17.17 12.58 5.93
C VAL A 7 17.18 11.48 4.88
N HIS A 8 18.10 10.51 4.97
CA HIS A 8 18.18 9.40 4.01
C HIS A 8 16.93 8.52 4.06
N TYR A 9 16.44 8.23 5.27
CA TYR A 9 15.22 7.46 5.45
C TYR A 9 13.98 8.22 4.96
N ILE A 10 13.90 9.53 5.23
CA ILE A 10 12.80 10.37 4.75
C ILE A 10 12.76 10.39 3.22
N VAL A 11 13.92 10.61 2.57
CA VAL A 11 14.00 10.61 1.10
C VAL A 11 13.61 9.24 0.53
N LEU A 12 14.09 8.15 1.12
CA LEU A 12 13.73 6.79 0.71
C LEU A 12 12.22 6.54 0.84
N SER A 13 11.62 6.90 1.97
CA SER A 13 10.18 6.78 2.20
C SER A 13 9.37 7.59 1.20
N ILE A 14 9.76 8.83 0.91
CA ILE A 14 9.06 9.66 -0.08
C ILE A 14 9.14 9.01 -1.47
N LEU A 15 10.30 8.53 -1.87
CA LEU A 15 10.49 7.85 -3.16
C LEU A 15 9.60 6.61 -3.28
N LEU A 16 9.61 5.74 -2.27
CA LEU A 16 8.77 4.53 -2.27
C LEU A 16 7.28 4.87 -2.27
N PHE A 17 6.87 5.90 -1.52
CA PHE A 17 5.49 6.37 -1.50
C PHE A 17 5.04 6.90 -2.87
N CYS A 18 5.87 7.70 -3.53
CA CYS A 18 5.59 8.20 -4.88
C CYS A 18 5.52 7.08 -5.91
N ILE A 19 6.39 6.06 -5.83
CA ILE A 19 6.33 4.88 -6.70
C ILE A 19 5.02 4.12 -6.49
N GLY A 20 4.63 3.89 -5.23
CA GLY A 20 3.36 3.25 -4.89
C GLY A 20 2.16 4.06 -5.42
N LEU A 21 2.18 5.38 -5.25
CA LEU A 21 1.15 6.28 -5.76
C LEU A 21 1.06 6.23 -7.29
N CYS A 22 2.18 6.31 -8.00
CA CYS A 22 2.22 6.16 -9.45
C CYS A 22 1.69 4.79 -9.89
N CYS A 23 2.03 3.72 -9.17
CA CYS A 23 1.49 2.38 -9.44
C CYS A 23 -0.03 2.36 -9.34
N VAL A 24 -0.60 2.94 -8.27
CA VAL A 24 -2.05 3.04 -8.09
C VAL A 24 -2.72 3.83 -9.22
N MET A 25 -2.16 4.98 -9.61
CA MET A 25 -2.75 5.83 -10.65
C MET A 25 -2.72 5.23 -12.05
N VAL A 26 -1.69 4.45 -12.38
CA VAL A 26 -1.50 3.88 -13.73
C VAL A 26 -2.17 2.51 -13.88
N SER A 27 -2.45 1.84 -12.76
CA SER A 27 -2.93 0.46 -12.78
C SER A 27 -4.40 0.34 -13.20
N ARG A 28 -4.65 -0.42 -14.26
CA ARG A 28 -5.99 -0.90 -14.63
C ARG A 28 -6.40 -2.23 -13.98
N ASN A 29 -5.41 -2.91 -13.38
CA ASN A 29 -5.61 -4.22 -12.76
C ASN A 29 -5.76 -4.04 -11.25
N LEU A 30 -6.83 -4.56 -10.69
CA LEU A 30 -7.13 -4.42 -9.26
C LEU A 30 -6.01 -4.96 -8.35
N LEU A 31 -5.40 -6.09 -8.72
CA LEU A 31 -4.26 -6.66 -7.96
C LEU A 31 -3.05 -5.72 -7.94
N ARG A 32 -2.82 -4.98 -9.02
CA ARG A 32 -1.70 -4.04 -9.14
C ARG A 32 -1.93 -2.77 -8.32
N ILE A 33 -3.19 -2.35 -8.18
CA ILE A 33 -3.60 -1.29 -7.27
C ILE A 33 -3.31 -1.69 -5.81
N PHE A 34 -3.71 -2.89 -5.39
CA PHE A 34 -3.42 -3.40 -4.04
C PHE A 34 -1.92 -3.43 -3.73
N MET A 35 -1.10 -3.92 -4.67
CA MET A 35 0.36 -3.89 -4.52
C MET A 35 0.93 -2.46 -4.39
N GLY A 36 0.34 -1.49 -5.07
CA GLY A 36 0.70 -0.08 -4.93
C GLY A 36 0.38 0.47 -3.54
N ILE A 37 -0.80 0.15 -3.00
CA ILE A 37 -1.23 0.55 -1.66
C ILE A 37 -0.31 -0.04 -0.59
N GLU A 38 0.02 -1.33 -0.67
CA GLU A 38 0.97 -1.98 0.24
C GLU A 38 2.34 -1.30 0.23
N LEU A 39 2.84 -0.93 -0.95
CA LEU A 39 4.11 -0.21 -1.08
C LEU A 39 4.05 1.17 -0.41
N MET A 40 2.92 1.88 -0.54
CA MET A 40 2.70 3.17 0.13
C MET A 40 2.66 3.00 1.67
N LEU A 41 1.95 2.00 2.18
CA LEU A 41 1.90 1.71 3.62
C LEU A 41 3.28 1.33 4.18
N ASN A 42 4.07 0.56 3.43
CA ASN A 42 5.43 0.22 3.83
C ASN A 42 6.35 1.45 3.86
N ALA A 43 6.18 2.39 2.92
CA ALA A 43 6.92 3.65 2.92
C ALA A 43 6.63 4.51 4.17
N VAL A 44 5.36 4.55 4.60
CA VAL A 44 4.93 5.21 5.84
C VAL A 44 5.54 4.53 7.07
N ASN A 45 5.59 3.20 7.09
CA ASN A 45 6.22 2.45 8.18
C ASN A 45 7.73 2.73 8.29
N ILE A 46 8.45 2.83 7.17
CA ILE A 46 9.88 3.20 7.17
C ILE A 46 10.07 4.62 7.74
N ASN A 47 9.19 5.55 7.35
CA ASN A 47 9.26 6.93 7.82
C ASN A 47 9.05 6.99 9.34
N LEU A 48 8.02 6.29 9.82
CA LEU A 48 7.74 6.18 11.25
C LEU A 48 8.88 5.49 12.02
N ALA A 49 9.48 4.43 11.46
CA ALA A 49 10.61 3.73 12.06
C ALA A 49 11.82 4.67 12.22
N ALA A 50 12.09 5.49 11.20
CA ALA A 50 13.16 6.47 11.24
C ALA A 50 12.90 7.54 12.31
N PHE A 51 11.70 8.11 12.37
CA PHE A 51 11.36 9.06 13.44
C PHE A 51 11.42 8.43 14.82
N ALA A 52 10.95 7.19 14.98
CA ALA A 52 11.01 6.47 16.24
C ALA A 52 12.46 6.23 16.70
N TYR A 53 13.40 6.01 15.77
CA TYR A 53 14.81 5.78 16.06
C TYR A 53 15.58 7.08 16.33
N PHE A 54 15.34 8.14 15.55
CA PHE A 54 16.11 9.39 15.64
C PHE A 54 15.52 10.43 16.62
N CYS A 55 14.25 10.31 17.02
CA CYS A 55 13.67 11.16 18.07
C CYS A 55 13.67 10.42 19.42
N ASP A 56 14.42 10.94 20.39
CA ASP A 56 14.49 10.40 21.75
C ASP A 56 13.09 10.26 22.39
N GLY A 57 12.84 9.10 23.01
CA GLY A 57 11.66 8.85 23.84
C GLY A 57 10.45 8.17 23.17
N MET A 58 10.50 7.87 21.86
CA MET A 58 9.35 7.26 21.14
C MET A 58 9.62 5.91 20.47
N VAL A 59 10.82 5.33 20.65
CA VAL A 59 11.24 4.08 20.00
C VAL A 59 10.22 2.94 20.16
N LEU A 60 9.77 2.70 21.40
CA LEU A 60 8.85 1.59 21.69
C LEU A 60 7.46 1.82 21.07
N ASN A 61 6.94 3.05 21.14
CA ASN A 61 5.62 3.38 20.60
C ASN A 61 5.59 3.32 19.07
N GLY A 62 6.64 3.83 18.41
CA GLY A 62 6.76 3.75 16.96
C GLY A 62 6.87 2.31 16.46
N GLN A 63 7.66 1.47 17.13
CA GLN A 63 7.77 0.04 16.78
C GLN A 63 6.45 -0.72 16.92
N VAL A 64 5.70 -0.50 18.01
CA VAL A 64 4.40 -1.14 18.20
C VAL A 64 3.42 -0.73 17.09
N PHE A 65 3.37 0.55 16.73
CA PHE A 65 2.50 1.02 15.65
C PHE A 65 2.85 0.37 14.30
N ILE A 66 4.14 0.26 13.97
CA ILE A 66 4.59 -0.40 12.73
C ILE A 66 4.13 -1.87 12.69
N LEU A 67 4.20 -2.59 13.82
CA LEU A 67 3.70 -3.96 13.92
C LEU A 67 2.19 -4.04 13.67
N PHE A 68 1.41 -3.10 14.20
CA PHE A 68 -0.02 -3.03 13.92
C PHE A 68 -0.32 -2.78 12.44
N VAL A 69 0.39 -1.85 11.80
CA VAL A 69 0.22 -1.59 10.36
C VAL A 69 0.58 -2.84 9.54
N MET A 70 1.67 -3.54 9.86
CA MET A 70 2.03 -4.78 9.19
C MET A 70 0.98 -5.89 9.37
N ALA A 71 0.42 -6.03 10.58
CA ALA A 71 -0.64 -7.00 10.83
C ALA A 71 -1.91 -6.69 10.01
N ILE A 72 -2.30 -5.41 9.94
CA ILE A 72 -3.44 -4.95 9.16
C ILE A 72 -3.20 -5.16 7.66
N SER A 73 -2.00 -4.84 7.15
CA SER A 73 -1.58 -5.10 5.76
C SER A 73 -1.80 -6.55 5.36
N VAL A 74 -1.36 -7.50 6.21
CA VAL A 74 -1.52 -8.93 5.93
C VAL A 74 -3.00 -9.32 5.88
N CYS A 75 -3.82 -8.77 6.78
CA CYS A 75 -5.27 -8.99 6.75
C CYS A 75 -5.92 -8.40 5.49
N GLU A 76 -5.54 -7.18 5.10
CA GLU A 76 -6.04 -6.52 3.88
C GLU A 76 -5.70 -7.33 2.64
N MET A 77 -4.44 -7.77 2.47
CA MET A 77 -4.02 -8.57 1.32
C MET A 77 -4.72 -9.93 1.25
N ALA A 78 -4.99 -10.57 2.38
CA ALA A 78 -5.78 -11.81 2.40
C ALA A 78 -7.19 -11.57 1.84
N ILE A 79 -7.85 -10.49 2.29
CA ILE A 79 -9.19 -10.11 1.82
C ILE A 79 -9.15 -9.71 0.33
N GLY A 80 -8.17 -8.88 -0.06
CA GLY A 80 -7.98 -8.43 -1.43
C GLY A 80 -7.78 -9.59 -2.41
N LEU A 81 -6.95 -10.58 -2.06
CA LEU A 81 -6.76 -11.78 -2.87
C LEU A 81 -8.01 -12.63 -2.99
N VAL A 82 -8.79 -12.79 -1.90
CA VAL A 82 -10.07 -13.51 -1.94
C VAL A 82 -11.06 -12.82 -2.88
N ILE A 83 -11.18 -11.50 -2.81
CA ILE A 83 -12.06 -10.72 -3.69
C ILE A 83 -11.61 -10.84 -5.15
N VAL A 84 -10.31 -10.65 -5.41
CA VAL A 84 -9.73 -10.78 -6.76
C VAL A 84 -9.97 -12.18 -7.31
N ALA A 85 -9.74 -13.24 -6.52
CA ALA A 85 -10.01 -14.61 -6.94
C ALA A 85 -11.50 -14.88 -7.22
N ALA A 86 -12.40 -14.31 -6.43
CA ALA A 86 -13.85 -14.43 -6.67
C ALA A 86 -14.29 -13.71 -7.96
N LEU A 87 -13.71 -12.53 -8.25
CA LEU A 87 -13.97 -11.77 -9.48
C LEU A 87 -13.38 -12.44 -10.72
N SER A 88 -12.16 -13.00 -10.64
CA SER A 88 -11.53 -13.76 -11.73
C SER A 88 -12.32 -14.99 -12.17
N ARG A 89 -13.19 -15.53 -11.30
CA ARG A 89 -14.07 -16.66 -11.65
C ARG A 89 -15.26 -16.24 -12.52
N HIS A 90 -15.60 -14.96 -12.56
CA HIS A 90 -16.74 -14.41 -13.30
C HIS A 90 -16.34 -13.49 -14.46
N ALA A 91 -15.10 -12.98 -14.47
CA ALA A 91 -14.57 -12.10 -15.50
C ALA A 91 -13.27 -12.65 -16.09
N GLU A 92 -13.20 -12.76 -17.42
CA GLU A 92 -12.00 -13.18 -18.16
C GLU A 92 -10.86 -12.14 -18.04
N ASN A 93 -11.17 -10.92 -17.59
CA ASN A 93 -10.21 -9.85 -17.28
C ASN A 93 -10.64 -9.04 -16.04
N ILE A 94 -9.73 -8.87 -15.08
CA ILE A 94 -9.92 -8.08 -13.84
C ILE A 94 -9.66 -6.59 -14.11
N ASP A 95 -10.32 -6.04 -15.12
CA ASP A 95 -10.20 -4.63 -15.50
C ASP A 95 -11.21 -3.79 -14.72
N VAL A 96 -10.70 -2.85 -13.93
CA VAL A 96 -11.48 -1.97 -13.05
C VAL A 96 -12.46 -1.10 -13.84
N ASN A 97 -12.20 -0.84 -15.13
CA ASN A 97 -13.06 0.01 -15.97
C ASN A 97 -14.30 -0.71 -16.53
N SER A 98 -14.41 -2.04 -16.38
CA SER A 98 -15.47 -2.84 -17.04
C SER A 98 -16.74 -3.02 -16.21
N GLN A 99 -16.80 -2.47 -14.99
CA GLN A 99 -17.95 -2.67 -14.08
C GLN A 99 -19.13 -1.71 -14.32
N ASN A 100 -19.14 -0.93 -15.39
CA ASN A 100 -20.22 0.02 -15.73
C ASN A 100 -21.43 -0.64 -16.45
N VAL A 101 -21.96 -1.76 -15.94
CA VAL A 101 -23.13 -2.47 -16.54
C VAL A 101 -24.46 -2.21 -15.80
N LEU A 102 -24.53 -1.20 -14.93
CA LEU A 102 -25.75 -0.92 -14.14
C LEU A 102 -26.60 0.27 -14.59
N GLU A 103 -26.33 0.88 -15.75
CA GLU A 103 -27.09 2.06 -16.20
C GLU A 103 -27.89 1.88 -17.50
N ASP A 104 -28.25 0.67 -17.94
CA ASP A 104 -29.02 0.55 -19.19
C ASP A 104 -29.98 -0.66 -19.29
N LYS A 105 -30.79 -0.88 -18.26
CA LYS A 105 -32.01 -1.73 -18.37
C LYS A 105 -33.27 -1.05 -17.83
N GLN A 106 -33.42 0.24 -18.12
CA GLN A 106 -34.70 0.95 -18.05
C GLN A 106 -35.03 1.61 -19.40
N GLN A 107 -35.24 0.79 -20.43
CA GLN A 107 -36.10 1.15 -21.56
C GLN A 107 -36.67 -0.11 -22.22
#